data_AF-A0A932Q1R7-F1
#
_entry.id   AF-A0A932Q1R7-F1
#
_cell.length_a   1.000
_cell.length_b   1.000
_cell.length_c   1.000
_cell.angle_alpha   90.00
_cell.angle_beta   90.00
_cell.angle_gamma   90.00
#
_symmetry.space_group_name_H-M   'P 1'
#
loop_
_entity.id
_entity.type
_entity.pdbx_description
1 polymer ?
#
loop_
_entity_poly.entity_id
_entity_poly.type
_entity_poly.pdbx_seq_one_letter_code
_entity_poly.pdbx_strand_id
1 'polypeptide(L)'
;MAFANFIFRLPGLNKLIFALAQTRTRAFEQLLDEVALTEWHEYQIDWTKDAARFFVDEKEIAHADHPPQMPLGFVAWMDNNAATMGAGREFGFQRIAIPQKQWMELAYVKISDL
;
A
#
# COMPACT_ATOMS: atom_id res chain seq x y z
N MET A 1 -7.64 3.59 19.70
CA MET A 1 -7.25 2.27 19.16
C MET A 1 -8.37 1.20 19.22
N ALA A 2 -9.35 1.26 20.14
CA ALA A 2 -10.40 0.22 20.24
C ALA A 2 -11.70 0.51 19.46
N PHE A 3 -12.06 1.78 19.24
CA PHE A 3 -13.35 2.14 18.61
C PHE A 3 -13.39 1.95 17.09
N ALA A 4 -12.27 2.22 16.39
CA ALA A 4 -12.18 2.08 14.94
C ALA A 4 -12.39 0.62 14.47
N ASN A 5 -11.86 -0.35 15.22
CA ASN A 5 -12.01 -1.78 14.91
C ASN A 5 -13.45 -2.29 15.07
N PHE A 6 -14.29 -1.62 15.85
CA PHE A 6 -15.69 -2.04 16.06
C PHE A 6 -16.57 -1.64 14.87
N ILE A 7 -16.33 -0.47 14.27
CA ILE A 7 -17.09 0.02 13.12
C ILE A 7 -16.89 -0.92 11.91
N PHE A 8 -15.67 -1.40 11.68
CA PHE A 8 -15.38 -2.36 10.59
C PHE A 8 -15.97 -3.76 10.79
N ARG A 9 -16.57 -4.08 11.95
CA ARG A 9 -17.20 -5.39 12.21
C ARG A 9 -18.73 -5.40 12.05
N LEU A 10 -19.37 -4.25 11.84
CA LEU A 10 -20.82 -4.15 11.67
C LEU A 10 -21.22 -4.39 10.20
N PRO A 11 -21.94 -5.49 9.89
CA PRO A 11 -22.34 -5.79 8.52
C PRO A 11 -23.30 -4.71 7.99
N GLY A 12 -23.01 -4.16 6.82
CA GLY A 12 -23.87 -3.20 6.10
C GLY A 12 -23.38 -1.74 6.14
N LEU A 13 -22.86 -1.24 7.27
CA LEU A 13 -22.39 0.14 7.37
C LEU A 13 -21.08 0.38 6.61
N ASN A 14 -20.20 -0.63 6.58
CA ASN A 14 -18.95 -0.62 5.82
C ASN A 14 -19.19 -0.43 4.31
N LYS A 15 -20.27 -0.97 3.75
CA LYS A 15 -20.51 -0.98 2.31
C LYS A 15 -20.80 0.41 1.75
N LEU A 16 -21.46 1.29 2.51
CA LEU A 16 -21.82 2.63 2.06
C LEU A 16 -20.64 3.61 2.22
N ILE A 17 -19.93 3.54 3.36
CA ILE A 17 -18.73 4.34 3.62
C ILE A 17 -17.64 4.00 2.60
N PHE A 18 -17.42 2.72 2.31
CA PHE A 18 -16.47 2.32 1.27
C PHE A 18 -16.94 2.61 -0.15
N ALA A 19 -18.24 2.49 -0.48
CA ALA A 19 -18.70 2.88 -1.82
C ALA A 19 -18.42 4.37 -2.08
N LEU A 20 -18.64 5.22 -1.08
CA LEU A 20 -18.32 6.65 -1.16
C LEU A 20 -16.81 6.89 -1.17
N ALA A 21 -16.04 6.17 -0.36
CA ALA A 21 -14.58 6.26 -0.34
C ALA A 21 -13.99 5.80 -1.68
N GLN A 22 -14.37 4.64 -2.21
CA GLN A 22 -13.90 4.04 -3.46
C GLN A 22 -14.17 4.93 -4.67
N THR A 23 -15.30 5.64 -4.71
CA THR A 23 -15.58 6.62 -5.78
C THR A 23 -14.70 7.88 -5.70
N ARG A 24 -14.04 8.13 -4.56
CA ARG A 24 -13.16 9.28 -4.34
C ARG A 24 -11.68 8.92 -4.27
N THR A 25 -11.33 7.73 -3.80
CA THR A 25 -9.96 7.23 -3.81
C THR A 25 -9.64 6.69 -5.18
N ARG A 26 -8.82 7.43 -5.92
CA ARG A 26 -8.11 6.96 -7.12
C ARG A 26 -6.98 6.00 -6.74
N ALA A 27 -7.28 5.05 -5.88
CA ALA A 27 -6.35 4.00 -5.50
C ALA A 27 -6.17 3.06 -6.69
N PHE A 28 -4.92 2.73 -6.97
CA PHE A 28 -4.57 1.74 -7.97
C PHE A 28 -3.43 0.89 -7.41
N GLU A 29 -3.27 -0.30 -8.00
CA GLU A 29 -2.21 -1.23 -7.68
C GLU A 29 -1.49 -1.58 -8.97
N GLN A 30 -0.17 -1.78 -8.90
CA GLN A 30 0.65 -2.21 -10.01
C GLN A 30 1.26 -3.56 -9.67
N LEU A 31 1.00 -4.57 -10.50
CA LEU A 31 1.69 -5.85 -10.40
C LEU A 31 3.14 -5.70 -10.87
N LEU A 32 4.06 -6.29 -10.11
CA LEU A 32 5.50 -6.29 -10.38
C LEU A 32 5.92 -7.63 -10.99
N ASP A 33 5.33 -8.01 -12.12
CA ASP A 33 5.53 -9.34 -12.72
C ASP A 33 6.98 -9.59 -13.18
N GLU A 34 7.72 -8.52 -13.50
CA GLU A 34 9.11 -8.57 -13.97
C GLU A 34 10.16 -8.37 -12.85
N VAL A 35 9.74 -8.21 -11.59
CA VAL A 35 10.63 -7.92 -10.46
C VAL A 35 10.73 -9.13 -9.52
N ALA A 36 11.95 -9.64 -9.34
CA ALA A 36 12.21 -10.75 -8.43
C ALA A 36 12.37 -10.24 -6.99
N LEU A 37 11.29 -10.27 -6.18
CA LEU A 37 11.30 -9.75 -4.80
C LEU A 37 12.34 -10.38 -3.85
N THR A 38 13.01 -11.47 -4.25
CA THR A 38 14.10 -12.12 -3.51
C THR A 38 15.49 -11.62 -3.88
N GLU A 39 15.59 -10.71 -4.86
CA GLU A 39 16.83 -10.07 -5.28
C GLU A 39 16.92 -8.64 -4.73
N TRP A 40 18.13 -8.08 -4.74
CA TRP A 40 18.34 -6.68 -4.37
C TRP A 40 17.86 -5.77 -5.49
N HIS A 41 17.00 -4.83 -5.14
CA HIS A 41 16.46 -3.82 -6.06
C HIS A 41 16.58 -2.44 -5.43
N GLU A 42 16.72 -1.42 -6.28
CA GLU A 42 16.55 -0.03 -5.87
C GLU A 42 15.09 0.38 -6.02
N TYR A 43 14.48 0.79 -4.91
CA TYR A 43 13.13 1.35 -4.90
C TYR A 43 13.22 2.84 -4.64
N GLN A 44 12.59 3.64 -5.48
CA GLN A 44 12.54 5.10 -5.33
C GLN A 44 11.11 5.59 -5.39
N ILE A 45 10.83 6.61 -4.56
CA ILE A 45 9.58 7.36 -4.61
C ILE A 45 9.94 8.83 -4.75
N ASP A 46 9.60 9.42 -5.89
CA ASP A 46 9.65 10.87 -6.07
C ASP A 46 8.33 11.45 -5.59
N TRP A 47 8.38 12.16 -4.47
CA TRP A 47 7.20 12.74 -3.84
C TRP A 47 7.19 14.26 -4.00
N THR A 48 6.24 14.77 -4.79
CA THR A 48 6.03 16.20 -4.99
C THR A 48 4.63 16.61 -4.49
N LYS A 49 4.31 17.90 -4.57
CA LYS A 49 2.97 18.41 -4.24
C LYS A 49 1.89 17.93 -5.23
N ASP A 50 2.30 17.66 -6.46
CA ASP A 50 1.40 17.39 -7.59
C ASP A 50 1.39 15.91 -7.99
N ALA A 51 2.43 15.15 -7.65
CA ALA A 51 2.54 13.75 -8.03
C ALA A 51 3.44 12.94 -7.09
N ALA A 52 3.12 11.64 -6.95
CA ALA A 52 4.04 10.64 -6.45
C ALA A 52 4.36 9.65 -7.59
N ARG A 53 5.65 9.51 -7.93
CA ARG A 53 6.15 8.55 -8.92
C ARG A 53 6.95 7.47 -8.24
N PHE A 54 6.73 6.23 -8.64
CA PHE A 54 7.34 5.06 -8.05
C PHE A 54 8.24 4.39 -9.08
N PHE A 55 9.43 4.01 -8.66
CA PHE A 55 10.43 3.39 -9.51
C PHE A 55 10.95 2.10 -8.89
N VAL A 56 11.28 1.14 -9.75
CA VAL A 56 12.10 -0.03 -9.42
C VAL A 56 13.23 -0.07 -10.43
N ASP A 57 14.48 -0.06 -9.95
CA ASP A 57 15.69 -0.06 -10.78
C ASP A 57 15.63 1.01 -11.88
N GLU A 58 15.39 2.26 -11.47
CA GLU A 58 15.26 3.45 -12.34
C GLU A 58 14.06 3.45 -13.31
N LYS A 59 13.31 2.36 -13.43
CA LYS A 59 12.11 2.25 -14.27
C LYS A 59 10.88 2.73 -13.51
N GLU A 60 10.18 3.74 -14.03
CA GLU A 60 8.89 4.17 -13.48
C GLU A 60 7.85 3.05 -13.65
N ILE A 61 7.28 2.58 -12.54
CA ILE A 61 6.29 1.49 -12.50
C ILE A 61 4.89 1.98 -12.13
N ALA A 62 4.77 3.10 -11.43
CA ALA A 62 3.49 3.64 -11.00
C ALA A 62 3.53 5.16 -10.84
N HIS A 63 2.38 5.80 -11.06
CA HIS A 63 2.22 7.25 -10.96
C HIS A 63 0.86 7.63 -10.35
N ALA A 64 0.88 8.46 -9.30
CA ALA A 64 -0.30 8.98 -8.63
C ALA A 64 -0.36 10.51 -8.69
N ASP A 65 -1.43 11.08 -9.28
CA ASP A 65 -1.58 12.53 -9.51
C ASP A 65 -2.04 13.35 -8.28
N HIS A 66 -2.37 12.71 -7.15
CA HIS A 66 -2.95 13.42 -5.99
C HIS A 66 -2.40 12.86 -4.66
N PRO A 67 -1.08 12.96 -4.42
CA PRO A 67 -0.48 12.42 -3.20
C PRO A 67 -0.89 13.26 -1.97
N PRO A 68 -0.88 12.67 -0.75
CA PRO A 68 -0.98 13.42 0.49
C PRO A 68 0.04 14.57 0.57
N GLN A 69 -0.40 15.74 1.04
CA GLN A 69 0.42 16.96 1.11
C GLN A 69 0.98 17.27 2.50
N MET A 70 0.52 16.53 3.52
CA MET A 70 1.02 16.64 4.89
C MET A 70 2.35 15.88 5.05
N PRO A 71 3.21 16.29 6.00
CA PRO A 71 4.42 15.54 6.32
C PRO A 71 4.10 14.08 6.63
N LEU A 72 4.84 13.17 6.00
CA LEU A 72 4.76 11.73 6.21
C LEU A 72 6.06 11.21 6.83
N GLY A 73 5.97 10.05 7.47
CA GLY A 73 7.13 9.28 7.92
C GLY A 73 7.35 8.08 7.02
N PHE A 74 8.60 7.75 6.74
CA PHE A 74 8.95 6.47 6.13
C PHE A 74 8.77 5.34 7.15
N VAL A 75 8.04 4.30 6.75
CA VAL A 75 7.85 3.08 7.54
C VAL A 75 8.00 1.89 6.60
N ALA A 76 8.96 1.01 6.88
CA ALA A 76 9.10 -0.27 6.22
C ALA A 76 8.80 -1.38 7.22
N TRP A 77 7.88 -2.27 6.86
CA TRP A 77 7.46 -3.38 7.70
C TRP A 77 6.98 -4.52 6.81
N MET A 78 7.07 -5.74 7.34
CA MET A 78 6.56 -6.94 6.71
C MET A 78 5.64 -7.63 7.70
N ASP A 79 4.42 -7.97 7.28
CA ASP A 79 3.46 -8.71 8.08
C ASP A 79 2.78 -9.80 7.26
N ASN A 80 1.80 -10.44 7.87
CA ASN A 80 0.96 -11.43 7.21
C ASN A 80 -0.53 -11.07 7.25
N ASN A 81 -0.88 -9.80 7.47
CA ASN A 81 -2.28 -9.40 7.42
C ASN A 81 -2.64 -9.03 5.98
N ALA A 82 -3.71 -9.61 5.47
CA ALA A 82 -4.22 -9.30 4.15
C ALA A 82 -5.64 -8.74 4.25
N ALA A 83 -5.87 -7.67 3.49
CA ALA A 83 -7.21 -7.18 3.21
C ALA A 83 -7.58 -7.55 1.77
N THR A 84 -8.78 -8.10 1.57
CA THR A 84 -9.33 -8.34 0.23
C THR A 84 -10.44 -7.33 -0.05
N MET A 85 -10.42 -6.74 -1.24
CA MET A 85 -11.47 -5.84 -1.71
C MET A 85 -11.93 -6.29 -3.11
N GLY A 86 -12.96 -7.15 -3.14
CA GLY A 86 -13.51 -7.66 -4.41
C GLY A 86 -14.48 -6.68 -5.07
N ALA A 87 -14.63 -6.79 -6.40
CA ALA A 87 -15.58 -6.00 -7.21
C ALA A 87 -17.05 -6.08 -6.73
N GLY A 88 -17.40 -7.09 -5.91
CA GLY A 88 -18.71 -7.27 -5.28
C GLY A 88 -18.88 -6.62 -3.89
N ARG A 89 -17.93 -5.82 -3.40
CA ARG A 89 -17.90 -5.25 -2.03
C ARG A 89 -17.75 -6.30 -0.92
N GLU A 90 -17.11 -7.42 -1.24
CA GLU A 90 -16.66 -8.39 -0.26
C GLU A 90 -15.34 -7.88 0.32
N PHE A 91 -15.40 -7.48 1.59
CA PHE A 91 -14.26 -7.00 2.33
C PHE A 91 -13.89 -8.05 3.36
N GLY A 92 -12.69 -8.61 3.19
CA GLY A 92 -12.17 -9.63 4.09
C GLY A 92 -10.90 -9.11 4.76
N PHE A 93 -10.75 -9.44 6.02
CA PHE A 93 -9.45 -9.43 6.67
C PHE A 93 -9.07 -10.86 6.99
N GLN A 94 -7.87 -11.25 6.59
CA GLN A 94 -7.35 -12.57 6.88
C GLN A 94 -5.88 -12.49 7.24
N ARG A 95 -5.38 -13.56 7.85
CA ARG A 95 -3.94 -13.77 8.00
C ARG A 95 -3.47 -14.76 6.96
N ILE A 96 -2.42 -14.39 6.24
CA ILE A 96 -1.73 -15.30 5.33
C ILE A 96 -0.91 -16.28 6.17
N ALA A 97 -1.02 -17.56 5.84
CA ALA A 97 -0.19 -18.58 6.45
C ALA A 97 1.28 -18.34 6.06
N ILE A 98 2.17 -18.35 7.05
CA ILE A 98 3.62 -18.20 6.85
C ILE A 98 4.26 -19.57 7.08
N PRO A 99 4.36 -20.44 6.04
CA PRO A 99 4.86 -21.80 6.21
C PRO A 99 6.37 -21.85 6.46
N GLN A 100 7.10 -20.77 6.16
CA GLN A 100 8.54 -20.67 6.27
C GLN A 100 8.93 -19.30 6.83
N LYS A 101 10.09 -19.20 7.48
CA LYS A 101 10.59 -17.92 7.98
C LYS A 101 10.77 -16.94 6.82
N GLN A 102 10.21 -15.74 6.97
CA GLN A 102 10.37 -14.63 6.04
C GLN A 102 11.10 -13.50 6.76
N TRP A 103 11.80 -12.65 6.00
CA TRP A 103 12.42 -11.44 6.50
C TRP A 103 12.50 -10.41 5.36
N MET A 104 12.71 -9.15 5.72
CA MET A 104 12.98 -8.06 4.78
C MET A 104 14.32 -7.45 5.18
N GLU A 105 15.18 -7.23 4.19
CA GLU A 105 16.48 -6.58 4.38
C GLU A 105 16.47 -5.24 3.66
N LEU A 106 17.05 -4.22 4.30
CA LEU A 106 17.24 -2.90 3.71
C LEU A 106 18.73 -2.58 3.81
N ALA A 107 19.39 -2.46 2.67
CA ALA A 107 20.82 -2.13 2.64
C ALA A 107 21.05 -0.68 3.09
N TYR A 108 20.23 0.26 2.60
CA TYR A 108 20.19 1.65 3.05
C TYR A 108 18.81 2.25 2.80
N VAL A 109 18.55 3.38 3.47
CA VAL A 109 17.41 4.25 3.19
C VAL A 109 17.92 5.67 3.16
N LYS A 110 17.58 6.41 2.11
CA LYS A 110 17.89 7.84 1.98
C LYS A 110 16.59 8.60 1.78
N ILE A 111 16.42 9.67 2.56
CA ILE A 111 15.35 10.64 2.38
C ILE A 111 16.03 11.98 2.22
N SER A 112 15.77 12.63 1.10
CA SER A 112 16.29 13.95 0.78
C SER A 112 15.26 14.72 -0.01
N ASP A 113 15.43 16.04 -0.05
CA ASP A 113 14.71 16.86 -1.02
C ASP A 113 15.09 16.45 -2.45
N LEU A 114 14.16 16.67 -3.38
CA LEU A 114 14.35 16.47 -4.83
C LEU A 114 15.15 17.63 -5.45
#